data_AF-A0AA91GLV8-F1
#
_entry.id   AF-A0AA91GLV8-F1
#
_cell.length_a   1.000
_cell.length_b   1.000
_cell.length_c   1.000
_cell.angle_alpha   90.00
_cell.angle_beta   90.00
_cell.angle_gamma   90.00
#
_symmetry.space_group_name_H-M   'P 1'
#
loop_
_entity.id
_entity.type
_entity.pdbx_description
1 polymer ?
#
loop_
_entity_poly.entity_id
_entity_poly.type
_entity_poly.pdbx_seq_one_letter_code
_entity_poly.pdbx_strand_id
1 'polypeptide(L)'
;MTMDKKKKPRTTRCLNCLAGALYLFCLVSISPAQAGSLTDTSGLQRKLEAVAKGSDGRVGICAEEIKSGAIACVNGDQRFSLQSVMKLVVGAAAMDAIDRGQMRLEDVITVRKNDLSLYVQPIADLVAQRGEVRTTVADLISRAIIESDSAATDLLFAQVGGAEGIQTFLKTKKISGLRVDRDEKHLQTEIVGLIWRPEYVDADVLDKAIKAVPSSRRDASFAAYLKDERDTATPRGMVTFLSALARGKGTVT
;
A
#
# COMPACT_ATOMS: atom_id res chain seq x y z
N MET A 1 -60.13 -6.35 51.83
CA MET A 1 -59.38 -6.77 53.03
C MET A 1 -58.13 -5.90 53.10
N THR A 2 -58.26 -4.63 53.48
CA THR A 2 -57.97 -4.13 54.85
C THR A 2 -56.67 -4.74 55.35
N MET A 3 -55.58 -3.98 55.43
CA MET A 3 -55.19 -3.15 56.57
C MET A 3 -53.64 -3.32 56.65
N ASP A 4 -52.77 -2.49 57.19
CA ASP A 4 -52.79 -1.22 57.91
C ASP A 4 -51.34 -1.00 58.38
N LYS A 5 -51.07 0.22 58.83
CA LYS A 5 -50.16 0.55 59.94
C LYS A 5 -48.66 0.33 59.78
N LYS A 6 -48.00 1.48 59.57
CA LYS A 6 -47.13 2.16 60.56
C LYS A 6 -46.42 1.22 61.54
N LYS A 7 -45.08 1.27 61.57
CA LYS A 7 -44.33 1.28 62.85
C LYS A 7 -43.08 2.14 62.76
N LYS A 8 -42.89 2.87 63.85
CA LYS A 8 -42.04 4.04 64.10
C LYS A 8 -40.67 3.60 64.72
N PRO A 9 -39.77 4.53 65.04
CA PRO A 9 -38.31 4.41 64.96
C PRO A 9 -37.68 3.89 66.26
N ARG A 10 -36.37 3.62 66.22
CA ARG A 10 -35.47 3.69 67.38
C ARG A 10 -34.00 3.63 66.90
N THR A 11 -33.21 4.69 67.16
CA THR A 11 -32.10 4.74 68.15
C THR A 11 -30.92 3.85 67.72
N THR A 12 -29.64 4.23 67.71
CA THR A 12 -28.86 5.18 68.50
C THR A 12 -27.47 5.30 67.81
N ARG A 13 -26.75 6.38 68.11
CA ARG A 13 -25.30 6.59 67.96
C ARG A 13 -24.45 5.30 67.97
N CYS A 14 -23.40 5.25 67.15
CA CYS A 14 -22.01 5.37 67.62
C CYS A 14 -20.95 5.18 66.52
N LEU A 15 -19.92 6.03 66.63
CA LEU A 15 -18.50 5.82 66.33
C LEU A 15 -18.00 5.67 64.88
N ASN A 16 -17.24 6.71 64.50
CA ASN A 16 -16.08 6.75 63.62
C ASN A 16 -15.38 5.41 63.35
N CYS A 17 -15.18 5.10 62.07
CA CYS A 17 -14.01 4.38 61.59
C CYS A 17 -13.35 5.19 60.47
N LEU A 18 -12.11 5.62 60.72
CA LEU A 18 -11.20 6.22 59.75
C LEU A 18 -10.87 5.23 58.63
N ALA A 19 -10.88 5.70 57.38
CA ALA A 19 -9.99 5.17 56.34
C ALA A 19 -9.74 6.28 55.31
N GLY A 20 -8.66 7.04 55.49
CA GLY A 20 -8.15 7.94 54.47
C GLY A 20 -7.61 7.13 53.30
N ALA A 21 -8.23 7.25 52.14
CA ALA A 21 -7.74 6.66 50.90
C ALA A 21 -6.53 7.47 50.41
N LEU A 22 -5.32 6.93 50.64
CA LEU A 22 -4.09 7.42 50.01
C LEU A 22 -4.12 6.95 48.54
N TYR A 23 -4.44 7.85 47.62
CA TYR A 23 -4.26 7.62 46.18
C TYR A 23 -2.77 7.57 45.87
N LEU A 24 -2.22 6.36 45.75
CA LEU A 24 -0.89 6.15 45.20
C LEU A 24 -0.96 6.39 43.69
N PHE A 25 -0.65 7.60 43.26
CA PHE A 25 -0.48 7.93 41.83
C PHE A 25 0.80 7.23 41.35
N CYS A 26 0.65 6.02 40.83
CA CYS A 26 1.73 5.31 40.16
C CYS A 26 1.98 6.04 38.82
N LEU A 27 2.93 6.97 38.81
CA LEU A 27 3.48 7.51 37.57
C LEU A 27 4.17 6.36 36.83
N VAL A 28 3.42 5.67 35.99
CA VAL A 28 3.98 4.80 34.97
C VAL A 28 4.69 5.72 33.98
N SER A 29 5.99 5.92 34.18
CA SER A 29 6.87 6.47 33.16
C SER A 29 6.78 5.53 31.97
N ILE A 30 5.99 5.91 30.96
CA ILE A 30 6.02 5.29 29.65
C ILE A 30 7.37 5.70 29.06
N SER A 31 8.42 4.94 29.37
CA SER A 31 9.66 5.04 28.61
C SER A 31 9.29 4.77 27.16
N PRO A 32 9.59 5.68 26.21
CA PRO A 32 9.39 5.36 24.81
C PRO A 32 10.14 4.06 24.55
N ALA A 33 9.46 3.06 23.98
CA ALA A 33 10.12 1.84 23.58
C ALA A 33 11.25 2.24 22.64
N GLN A 34 12.48 2.19 23.14
CA GLN A 34 13.66 2.41 22.31
C GLN A 34 13.67 1.21 21.37
N ALA A 35 13.20 1.40 20.14
CA ALA A 35 13.34 0.39 19.10
C ALA A 35 14.81 -0.06 19.11
N GLY A 36 15.03 -1.35 19.38
CA GLY A 36 16.38 -1.91 19.47
C GLY A 36 17.11 -1.67 18.17
N SER A 37 18.40 -1.33 18.24
CA SER A 37 19.22 -1.18 17.04
C SER A 37 19.53 -2.55 16.42
N LEU A 38 19.67 -2.61 15.10
CA LEU A 38 20.08 -3.81 14.39
C LEU A 38 21.58 -4.08 14.63
N THR A 39 21.90 -4.58 15.81
CA THR A 39 23.29 -4.84 16.24
C THR A 39 23.87 -6.11 15.63
N ASP A 40 23.03 -7.08 15.25
CA ASP A 40 23.44 -8.36 14.62
C ASP A 40 22.95 -8.44 13.17
N THR A 41 23.48 -7.56 12.31
CA THR A 41 23.15 -7.58 10.87
C THR A 41 23.55 -8.91 10.21
N SER A 42 24.67 -9.51 10.63
CA SER A 42 25.14 -10.81 10.11
C SER A 42 24.21 -11.97 10.48
N GLY A 43 23.67 -11.98 11.70
CA GLY A 43 22.66 -12.96 12.11
C GLY A 43 21.33 -12.76 11.42
N LEU A 44 20.90 -11.52 11.18
CA LEU A 44 19.74 -11.23 10.34
C LEU A 44 19.95 -11.76 8.92
N GLN A 45 21.10 -11.46 8.29
CA GLN A 45 21.44 -11.92 6.95
C GLN A 45 21.30 -13.45 6.81
N ARG A 46 21.88 -14.22 7.73
CA ARG A 46 21.76 -15.70 7.73
C ARG A 46 20.31 -16.18 7.84
N LYS A 47 19.49 -15.51 8.65
CA LYS A 47 18.06 -15.85 8.78
C LYS A 47 17.29 -15.56 7.49
N LEU A 48 17.56 -14.41 6.85
CA LEU A 48 16.93 -14.08 5.57
C LEU A 48 17.33 -15.07 4.47
N GLU A 49 18.60 -15.48 4.41
CA GLU A 49 19.08 -16.50 3.48
C GLU A 49 18.41 -17.86 3.71
N ALA A 50 18.23 -18.25 4.97
CA ALA A 50 17.51 -19.49 5.31
C ALA A 50 16.04 -19.45 4.86
N VAL A 51 15.36 -18.31 5.04
CA VAL A 51 13.98 -18.10 4.55
C VAL A 51 13.93 -18.21 3.03
N ALA A 52 14.84 -17.53 2.33
CA ALA A 52 14.87 -17.55 0.87
C ALA A 52 15.17 -18.94 0.30
N LYS A 53 16.11 -19.68 0.92
CA LYS A 53 16.47 -21.05 0.51
C LYS A 53 15.34 -22.07 0.73
N GLY A 54 14.42 -21.79 1.66
CA GLY A 54 13.26 -22.64 1.93
C GLY A 54 12.12 -22.52 0.91
N SER A 55 12.24 -21.66 -0.11
CA SER A 55 11.22 -21.45 -1.13
C SER A 55 11.58 -22.15 -2.45
N ASP A 56 10.57 -22.70 -3.14
CA ASP A 56 10.70 -23.22 -4.50
C ASP A 56 10.82 -22.11 -5.58
N GLY A 57 10.65 -20.85 -5.17
CA GLY A 57 10.67 -19.68 -6.04
C GLY A 57 11.92 -18.82 -5.89
N ARG A 58 12.02 -17.81 -6.74
CA ARG A 58 13.02 -16.75 -6.62
C ARG A 58 12.54 -15.73 -5.58
N VAL A 59 13.27 -15.60 -4.46
CA VAL A 59 12.89 -14.72 -3.35
C VAL A 59 13.87 -13.55 -3.24
N GLY A 60 13.34 -12.33 -3.16
CA GLY A 60 14.10 -11.11 -2.87
C GLY A 60 13.65 -10.51 -1.54
N ILE A 61 14.59 -10.22 -0.65
CA ILE A 61 14.30 -9.65 0.67
C ILE A 61 15.31 -8.54 0.95
N CYS A 62 14.86 -7.40 1.46
CA CYS A 62 15.73 -6.42 2.10
C CYS A 62 15.03 -5.87 3.34
N ALA A 63 15.80 -5.63 4.39
CA ALA A 63 15.38 -4.92 5.58
C ALA A 63 16.42 -3.85 5.91
N GLU A 64 15.96 -2.62 6.19
CA GLU A 64 16.79 -1.48 6.59
C GLU A 64 16.31 -0.97 7.95
N GLU A 65 17.24 -0.77 8.88
CA GLU A 65 16.97 0.02 10.07
C GLU A 65 17.08 1.52 9.74
N ILE A 66 15.95 2.24 9.75
CA ILE A 66 15.87 3.64 9.33
C ILE A 66 16.84 4.56 10.09
N LYS A 67 17.12 4.30 11.37
CA LYS A 67 18.00 5.17 12.19
C LYS A 67 19.48 5.01 11.86
N SER A 68 19.95 3.78 11.75
CA SER A 68 21.37 3.46 11.55
C SER A 68 21.75 3.32 10.08
N GLY A 69 20.77 3.07 9.19
CA GLY A 69 21.00 2.70 7.79
C GLY A 69 21.51 1.26 7.62
N ALA A 70 21.60 0.48 8.70
CA ALA A 70 22.02 -0.92 8.61
C ALA A 70 21.03 -1.71 7.75
N ILE A 71 21.55 -2.46 6.77
CA ILE A 71 20.76 -3.17 5.77
C ILE A 71 21.20 -4.63 5.66
N ALA A 72 20.24 -5.54 5.55
CA ALA A 72 20.46 -6.95 5.24
C ALA A 72 19.56 -7.35 4.06
N CYS A 73 20.12 -8.06 3.08
CA CYS A 73 19.44 -8.33 1.82
C CYS A 73 19.78 -9.70 1.23
N VAL A 74 18.76 -10.34 0.65
CA VAL A 74 18.88 -11.50 -0.23
C VAL A 74 18.39 -11.12 -1.61
N ASN A 75 19.19 -11.37 -2.65
CA ASN A 75 18.90 -10.95 -4.03
C ASN A 75 18.55 -9.46 -4.15
N GLY A 76 19.19 -8.62 -3.33
CA GLY A 76 18.80 -7.22 -3.11
C GLY A 76 18.87 -6.33 -4.36
N ASP A 77 19.67 -6.72 -5.35
CA ASP A 77 19.86 -5.99 -6.61
C ASP A 77 19.15 -6.66 -7.81
N GLN A 78 18.49 -7.80 -7.59
CA GLN A 78 17.68 -8.44 -8.64
C GLN A 78 16.31 -7.77 -8.75
N ARG A 79 15.73 -7.77 -9.96
CA ARG A 79 14.41 -7.19 -10.23
C ARG A 79 13.28 -8.19 -9.99
N PHE A 80 12.21 -7.67 -9.39
CA PHE A 80 10.96 -8.36 -9.12
C PHE A 80 9.80 -7.45 -9.54
N SER A 81 8.77 -8.03 -10.17
CA SER A 81 7.59 -7.27 -10.56
C SER A 81 6.93 -6.61 -9.36
N LEU A 82 6.54 -5.35 -9.52
CA LEU A 82 5.86 -4.58 -8.50
C LEU A 82 4.43 -5.07 -8.29
N GLN A 83 3.73 -5.48 -9.35
CA GLN A 83 2.27 -5.69 -9.26
C GLN A 83 1.63 -4.47 -8.56
N SER A 84 0.64 -4.66 -7.70
CA SER A 84 0.01 -3.57 -6.94
C SER A 84 0.94 -2.84 -5.95
N VAL A 85 2.19 -3.25 -5.75
CA VAL A 85 3.18 -2.42 -5.04
C VAL A 85 3.48 -1.14 -5.83
N MET A 86 3.24 -1.11 -7.16
CA MET A 86 3.40 0.09 -7.98
C MET A 86 2.53 1.26 -7.49
N LYS A 87 1.40 0.97 -6.84
CA LYS A 87 0.46 1.97 -6.33
C LYS A 87 1.11 2.91 -5.33
N LEU A 88 2.09 2.42 -4.57
CA LEU A 88 2.90 3.26 -3.68
C LEU A 88 3.77 4.25 -4.46
N VAL A 89 4.37 3.81 -5.58
CA VAL A 89 5.19 4.66 -6.44
C VAL A 89 4.34 5.72 -7.13
N VAL A 90 3.19 5.32 -7.67
CA VAL A 90 2.22 6.22 -8.30
C VAL A 90 1.67 7.23 -7.30
N GLY A 91 1.28 6.78 -6.10
CA GLY A 91 0.82 7.65 -5.03
C GLY A 91 1.88 8.66 -4.59
N ALA A 92 3.15 8.24 -4.46
CA ALA A 92 4.24 9.15 -4.11
C ALA A 92 4.52 10.19 -5.22
N ALA A 93 4.42 9.80 -6.49
CA ALA A 93 4.54 10.72 -7.61
C ALA A 93 3.38 11.74 -7.63
N ALA A 94 2.15 11.30 -7.30
CA ALA A 94 0.99 12.18 -7.18
C ALA A 94 1.18 13.20 -6.05
N MET A 95 1.68 12.76 -4.88
CA MET A 95 2.00 13.65 -3.78
C MET A 95 3.11 14.65 -4.13
N ASP A 96 4.16 14.23 -4.86
CA ASP A 96 5.18 15.17 -5.35
C ASP A 96 4.62 16.23 -6.32
N ALA A 97 3.74 15.82 -7.23
CA ALA A 97 3.08 16.76 -8.13
C ALA A 97 2.22 17.78 -7.36
N ILE A 98 1.58 17.35 -6.27
CA ILE A 98 0.85 18.23 -5.35
C ILE A 98 1.78 19.20 -4.64
N ASP A 99 2.88 18.72 -4.06
CA ASP A 99 3.87 19.56 -3.38
C ASP A 99 4.49 20.62 -4.31
N ARG A 100 4.57 20.31 -5.61
CA ARG A 100 5.07 21.20 -6.66
C ARG A 100 4.01 22.13 -7.24
N GLY A 101 2.77 22.08 -6.73
CA GLY A 101 1.66 22.90 -7.18
C GLY A 101 1.15 22.58 -8.59
N GLN A 102 1.46 21.39 -9.11
CA GLN A 102 1.03 20.93 -10.44
C GLN A 102 -0.36 20.27 -10.40
N MET A 103 -0.81 19.86 -9.21
CA MET A 103 -2.10 19.25 -8.93
C MET A 103 -2.51 19.63 -7.49
N ARG A 104 -3.79 19.51 -7.13
CA ARG A 104 -4.26 19.70 -5.74
C ARG A 104 -5.03 18.47 -5.26
N LEU A 105 -5.03 18.25 -3.96
CA LEU A 105 -5.79 17.16 -3.32
C LEU A 105 -7.30 17.28 -3.60
N GLU A 106 -7.80 18.50 -3.71
CA GLU A 106 -9.22 18.83 -3.90
C GLU A 106 -9.65 18.84 -5.36
N ASP A 107 -8.73 18.64 -6.31
CA ASP A 107 -9.07 18.60 -7.73
C ASP A 107 -10.06 17.46 -7.99
N VAL A 108 -11.18 17.81 -8.63
CA VAL A 108 -12.29 16.89 -8.85
C VAL A 108 -12.11 16.16 -10.18
N ILE A 109 -12.11 14.84 -10.11
CA ILE A 109 -12.05 13.92 -11.25
C ILE A 109 -13.41 13.23 -11.38
N THR A 110 -13.95 13.20 -12.59
CA THR A 110 -15.18 12.45 -12.89
C THR A 110 -14.79 11.11 -13.50
N VAL A 111 -15.07 10.04 -12.77
CA VAL A 111 -14.79 8.66 -13.16
C VAL A 111 -16.02 8.05 -13.81
N ARG A 112 -15.84 7.49 -15.01
CA ARG A 112 -16.87 6.83 -15.81
C ARG A 112 -16.42 5.41 -16.16
N LYS A 113 -17.32 4.65 -16.80
CA LYS A 113 -17.05 3.27 -17.22
C LYS A 113 -15.76 3.13 -18.04
N ASN A 114 -15.44 4.11 -18.90
CA ASN A 114 -14.24 4.06 -19.75
C ASN A 114 -12.94 4.38 -18.99
N ASP A 115 -13.04 4.89 -17.76
CA ASP A 115 -11.91 5.19 -16.88
C ASP A 115 -11.59 4.01 -15.95
N LEU A 116 -12.40 2.96 -15.98
CA LEU A 116 -12.21 1.76 -15.18
C LEU A 116 -11.03 0.93 -15.71
N SER A 117 -10.53 0.08 -14.83
CA SER A 117 -9.40 -0.83 -15.05
C SER A 117 -9.92 -2.27 -14.98
N LEU A 118 -9.14 -3.18 -14.40
CA LEU A 118 -9.49 -4.59 -14.24
C LEU A 118 -9.07 -5.15 -12.87
N TYR A 119 -9.60 -6.33 -12.52
CA TYR A 119 -9.43 -7.00 -11.22
C TYR A 119 -9.89 -6.14 -10.02
N VAL A 120 -8.99 -5.74 -9.11
CA VAL A 120 -9.34 -5.04 -7.87
C VAL A 120 -9.61 -3.57 -8.17
N GLN A 121 -10.88 -3.17 -8.20
CA GLN A 121 -11.29 -1.78 -8.45
C GLN A 121 -12.65 -1.45 -7.82
N PRO A 122 -12.76 -1.37 -6.49
CA PRO A 122 -14.03 -1.07 -5.80
C PRO A 122 -14.79 0.16 -6.32
N ILE A 123 -14.11 1.16 -6.90
CA ILE A 123 -14.76 2.32 -7.54
C ILE A 123 -15.68 1.94 -8.71
N ALA A 124 -15.46 0.79 -9.36
CA ALA A 124 -16.29 0.28 -10.45
C ALA A 124 -17.74 0.05 -10.01
N ASP A 125 -17.97 -0.42 -8.78
CA ASP A 125 -19.32 -0.64 -8.25
C ASP A 125 -20.08 0.68 -8.10
N LEU A 126 -19.38 1.73 -7.68
CA LEU A 126 -19.95 3.07 -7.55
C LEU A 126 -20.32 3.65 -8.93
N VAL A 127 -19.45 3.45 -9.93
CA VAL A 127 -19.72 3.83 -11.32
C VAL A 127 -20.90 3.05 -11.89
N ALA A 128 -21.00 1.73 -11.63
CA ALA A 128 -22.12 0.91 -12.09
C ALA A 128 -23.47 1.37 -11.50
N GLN A 129 -23.49 1.78 -10.24
CA GLN A 129 -24.69 2.24 -9.56
C GLN A 129 -25.13 3.65 -9.99
N ARG A 130 -24.18 4.54 -10.30
CA ARG A 130 -24.44 5.98 -10.47
C ARG A 130 -24.23 6.47 -11.90
N GLY A 131 -23.70 5.63 -12.80
CA GLY A 131 -23.26 6.00 -14.14
C GLY A 131 -21.91 6.70 -14.17
N GLU A 132 -21.67 7.61 -13.23
CA GLU A 132 -20.38 8.27 -13.00
C GLU A 132 -20.18 8.58 -11.51
N VAL A 133 -18.91 8.77 -11.12
CA VAL A 133 -18.52 9.16 -9.76
C VAL A 133 -17.65 10.41 -9.86
N ARG A 134 -18.07 11.50 -9.20
CA ARG A 134 -17.22 12.66 -8.98
C ARG A 134 -16.46 12.44 -7.69
N THR A 135 -15.13 12.41 -7.76
CA THR A 135 -14.26 12.21 -6.61
C THR A 135 -13.05 13.15 -6.66
N THR A 136 -12.26 13.22 -5.59
CA THR A 136 -11.07 14.08 -5.51
C THR A 136 -9.79 13.28 -5.74
N VAL A 137 -8.71 13.97 -6.07
CA VAL A 137 -7.35 13.36 -6.11
C VAL A 137 -7.01 12.71 -4.77
N ALA A 138 -7.35 13.34 -3.64
CA ALA A 138 -7.14 12.76 -2.31
C ALA A 138 -7.84 11.41 -2.12
N ASP A 139 -9.10 11.30 -2.55
CA ASP A 139 -9.86 10.05 -2.48
C ASP A 139 -9.28 8.99 -3.43
N LEU A 140 -8.84 9.36 -4.63
CA LEU A 140 -8.15 8.42 -5.53
C LEU A 140 -6.86 7.87 -4.92
N ILE A 141 -6.04 8.73 -4.29
CA ILE A 141 -4.82 8.28 -3.59
C ILE A 141 -5.18 7.33 -2.46
N SER A 142 -6.20 7.67 -1.66
CA SER A 142 -6.70 6.80 -0.59
C SER A 142 -7.15 5.43 -1.12
N ARG A 143 -7.96 5.39 -2.18
CA ARG A 143 -8.44 4.15 -2.82
C ARG A 143 -7.30 3.31 -3.37
N ALA A 144 -6.36 3.94 -4.07
CA ALA A 144 -5.20 3.24 -4.63
C ALA A 144 -4.37 2.58 -3.52
N ILE A 145 -4.08 3.30 -2.42
CA ILE A 145 -3.20 2.79 -1.36
C ILE A 145 -3.91 1.82 -0.40
N ILE A 146 -5.15 2.13 0.01
CA ILE A 146 -5.87 1.39 1.05
C ILE A 146 -6.67 0.23 0.47
N GLU A 147 -7.34 0.44 -0.67
CA GLU A 147 -8.22 -0.55 -1.30
C GLU A 147 -7.53 -1.28 -2.45
N SER A 148 -6.29 -0.91 -2.79
CA SER A 148 -5.57 -1.42 -3.97
C SER A 148 -6.36 -1.23 -5.26
N ASP A 149 -7.14 -0.15 -5.36
CA ASP A 149 -8.01 0.12 -6.51
C ASP A 149 -7.17 0.43 -7.77
N SER A 150 -7.27 -0.44 -8.77
CA SER A 150 -6.55 -0.34 -10.04
C SER A 150 -7.05 0.80 -10.92
N ALA A 151 -8.34 1.12 -10.91
CA ALA A 151 -8.87 2.25 -11.68
C ALA A 151 -8.40 3.58 -11.08
N ALA A 152 -8.42 3.71 -9.75
CA ALA A 152 -7.86 4.87 -9.07
C ALA A 152 -6.35 5.02 -9.35
N THR A 153 -5.62 3.90 -9.40
CA THR A 153 -4.19 3.89 -9.74
C THR A 153 -3.94 4.33 -11.18
N ASP A 154 -4.68 3.80 -12.14
CA ASP A 154 -4.52 4.15 -13.56
C ASP A 154 -4.85 5.62 -13.82
N LEU A 155 -5.87 6.16 -13.14
CA LEU A 155 -6.21 7.58 -13.17
C LEU A 155 -5.06 8.44 -12.62
N LEU A 156 -4.51 8.10 -11.45
CA LEU A 156 -3.37 8.82 -10.88
C LEU A 156 -2.12 8.72 -11.77
N PHE A 157 -1.85 7.52 -12.31
CA PHE A 157 -0.78 7.30 -13.27
C PHE A 157 -0.90 8.23 -14.48
N ALA A 158 -2.11 8.38 -15.03
CA ALA A 158 -2.35 9.33 -16.12
C ALA A 158 -2.16 10.79 -15.68
N GLN A 159 -2.69 11.18 -14.51
CA GLN A 159 -2.58 12.56 -13.99
C GLN A 159 -1.13 13.01 -13.78
N VAL A 160 -0.24 12.10 -13.37
CA VAL A 160 1.18 12.42 -13.17
C VAL A 160 2.00 12.37 -14.46
N GLY A 161 1.37 12.17 -15.63
CA GLY A 161 2.05 12.16 -16.94
C GLY A 161 2.47 10.76 -17.40
N GLY A 162 1.86 9.71 -16.87
CA GLY A 162 2.13 8.32 -17.23
C GLY A 162 3.55 7.87 -16.89
N ALA A 163 4.06 6.90 -17.66
CA ALA A 163 5.39 6.33 -17.45
C ALA A 163 6.50 7.39 -17.42
N GLU A 164 6.47 8.35 -18.35
CA GLU A 164 7.46 9.43 -18.40
C GLU A 164 7.42 10.30 -17.13
N GLY A 165 6.22 10.60 -16.65
CA GLY A 165 5.99 11.31 -15.39
C GLY A 165 6.57 10.59 -14.18
N ILE A 166 6.27 9.29 -14.05
CA ILE A 166 6.80 8.46 -12.96
C ILE A 166 8.33 8.37 -13.02
N GLN A 167 8.91 8.11 -14.20
CA GLN A 167 10.36 8.01 -14.34
C GLN A 167 11.04 9.37 -14.08
N THR A 168 10.40 10.49 -14.45
CA THR A 168 10.87 11.84 -14.13
C THR A 168 10.83 12.10 -12.63
N PHE A 169 9.76 11.71 -11.94
CA PHE A 169 9.66 11.77 -10.48
C PHE A 169 10.80 10.99 -9.83
N LEU A 170 10.97 9.71 -10.16
CA LEU A 170 12.02 8.85 -9.61
C LEU A 170 13.41 9.45 -9.82
N LYS A 171 13.70 9.95 -11.03
CA LYS A 171 14.97 10.61 -11.36
C LYS A 171 15.18 11.89 -10.55
N THR A 172 14.19 12.77 -10.49
CA THR A 172 14.26 14.05 -9.76
C THR A 172 14.50 13.82 -8.28
N LYS A 173 13.89 12.77 -7.73
CA LYS A 173 14.03 12.35 -6.34
C LYS A 173 15.27 11.50 -6.06
N LYS A 174 16.08 11.20 -7.08
CA LYS A 174 17.26 10.31 -6.98
C LYS A 174 16.91 8.92 -6.41
N ILE A 175 15.71 8.44 -6.72
CA ILE A 175 15.26 7.10 -6.34
C ILE A 175 15.70 6.14 -7.44
N SER A 176 16.52 5.15 -7.06
CA SER A 176 17.05 4.13 -7.95
C SER A 176 16.46 2.75 -7.64
N GLY A 177 16.50 1.84 -8.61
CA GLY A 177 16.06 0.46 -8.42
C GLY A 177 14.55 0.27 -8.49
N LEU A 178 13.78 1.32 -8.83
CA LEU A 178 12.36 1.23 -9.17
C LEU A 178 12.15 1.65 -10.63
N ARG A 179 11.16 1.06 -11.29
CA ARG A 179 10.76 1.38 -12.66
C ARG A 179 9.28 1.06 -12.84
N VAL A 180 8.51 1.99 -13.40
CA VAL A 180 7.10 1.77 -13.78
C VAL A 180 6.91 2.33 -15.20
N ASP A 181 6.52 1.47 -16.14
CA ASP A 181 6.33 1.79 -17.55
C ASP A 181 4.90 1.56 -18.04
N ARG A 182 4.08 0.77 -17.31
CA ARG A 182 2.69 0.46 -17.64
C ARG A 182 1.78 0.77 -16.44
N ASP A 183 0.54 1.09 -16.76
CA ASP A 183 -0.55 1.13 -15.79
C ASP A 183 -1.07 -0.30 -15.50
N GLU A 184 -1.99 -0.46 -14.55
CA GLU A 184 -2.48 -1.78 -14.12
C GLU A 184 -3.16 -2.51 -15.28
N LYS A 185 -4.05 -1.86 -16.03
CA LYS A 185 -4.80 -2.54 -17.10
C LYS A 185 -3.91 -3.06 -18.23
N HIS A 186 -2.86 -2.33 -18.61
CA HIS A 186 -1.91 -2.81 -19.62
C HIS A 186 -0.98 -3.89 -19.04
N LEU A 187 -0.44 -3.71 -17.83
CA LEU A 187 0.39 -4.74 -17.20
C LEU A 187 -0.36 -6.07 -17.09
N GLN A 188 -1.56 -6.04 -16.52
CA GLN A 188 -2.30 -7.26 -16.19
C GLN A 188 -2.81 -8.01 -17.42
N THR A 189 -3.17 -7.31 -18.50
CA THR A 189 -3.55 -7.97 -19.76
C THR A 189 -2.34 -8.57 -20.48
N GLU A 190 -1.20 -7.89 -20.48
CA GLU A 190 0.03 -8.42 -21.09
C GLU A 190 0.49 -9.72 -20.44
N ILE A 191 0.35 -9.86 -19.11
CA ILE A 191 0.73 -11.08 -18.35
C ILE A 191 0.06 -12.34 -18.91
N VAL A 192 -1.19 -12.20 -19.39
CA VAL A 192 -2.00 -13.30 -19.90
C VAL A 192 -2.05 -13.34 -21.44
N GLY A 193 -1.20 -12.58 -22.11
CA GLY A 193 -1.10 -12.56 -23.57
C GLY A 193 -2.24 -11.83 -24.28
N LEU A 194 -2.90 -10.92 -23.57
CA LEU A 194 -3.92 -10.01 -24.11
C LEU A 194 -3.34 -8.62 -24.33
N ILE A 195 -3.99 -7.86 -25.21
CA ILE A 195 -3.81 -6.41 -25.35
C ILE A 195 -5.04 -5.77 -24.72
N TRP A 196 -4.87 -4.79 -23.84
CA TRP A 196 -5.99 -4.10 -23.18
C TRP A 196 -7.06 -3.63 -24.17
N ARG A 197 -8.33 -3.81 -23.77
CA ARG A 197 -9.50 -3.26 -24.46
C ARG A 197 -10.52 -2.75 -23.45
N PRO A 198 -11.26 -1.67 -23.73
CA PRO A 198 -12.23 -1.11 -22.78
C PRO A 198 -13.31 -2.10 -22.32
N GLU A 199 -13.67 -3.09 -23.13
CA GLU A 199 -14.64 -4.11 -22.74
C GLU A 199 -14.15 -5.03 -21.61
N TYR A 200 -12.85 -5.08 -21.32
CA TYR A 200 -12.28 -5.88 -20.23
C TYR A 200 -12.49 -5.29 -18.83
N VAL A 201 -13.13 -4.13 -18.74
CA VAL A 201 -13.70 -3.64 -17.46
C VAL A 201 -14.81 -4.58 -16.94
N ASP A 202 -15.43 -5.35 -17.83
CA ASP A 202 -16.37 -6.41 -17.49
C ASP A 202 -15.61 -7.72 -17.23
N ALA A 203 -15.75 -8.25 -16.02
CA ALA A 203 -15.01 -9.43 -15.57
C ALA A 203 -15.37 -10.69 -16.38
N ASP A 204 -16.62 -10.85 -16.83
CA ASP A 204 -17.05 -12.00 -17.62
C ASP A 204 -16.48 -11.93 -19.04
N VAL A 205 -16.38 -10.72 -19.60
CA VAL A 205 -15.75 -10.49 -20.91
C VAL A 205 -14.25 -10.77 -20.81
N LEU A 206 -13.58 -10.28 -19.77
CA LEU A 206 -12.15 -10.53 -19.53
C LEU A 206 -11.88 -12.03 -19.34
N ASP A 207 -12.66 -12.73 -18.52
CA ASP A 207 -12.50 -14.17 -18.28
C ASP A 207 -12.66 -14.99 -19.58
N LYS A 208 -13.68 -14.68 -20.38
CA LYS A 208 -13.87 -15.29 -21.71
C LYS A 208 -12.69 -15.03 -22.63
N ALA A 209 -12.16 -13.80 -22.63
CA ALA A 209 -11.00 -13.44 -23.44
C ALA A 209 -9.74 -14.20 -23.00
N ILE A 210 -9.48 -14.31 -21.69
CA ILE A 210 -8.34 -15.07 -21.14
C ILE A 210 -8.44 -16.55 -21.51
N LYS A 211 -9.63 -17.15 -21.40
CA LYS A 211 -9.89 -18.55 -21.77
C LYS A 211 -9.67 -18.81 -23.26
N ALA A 212 -9.96 -17.82 -24.11
CA ALA A 212 -9.73 -17.89 -25.54
C ALA A 212 -8.25 -17.77 -25.95
N VAL A 213 -7.36 -17.29 -25.07
CA VAL A 213 -5.92 -17.28 -25.32
C VAL A 213 -5.39 -18.73 -25.31
N PRO A 214 -4.65 -19.20 -26.33
CA PRO A 214 -4.01 -20.52 -26.29
C PRO A 214 -3.10 -20.66 -25.07
N SER A 215 -3.10 -21.82 -24.40
CA SER A 215 -2.27 -22.05 -23.21
C SER A 215 -0.79 -21.78 -23.48
N SER A 216 -0.27 -22.23 -24.63
CA SER A 216 1.12 -21.96 -25.05
C SER A 216 1.45 -20.46 -25.14
N ARG A 217 0.47 -19.63 -25.55
CA ARG A 217 0.65 -18.17 -25.58
C ARG A 217 0.60 -17.58 -24.17
N ARG A 218 -0.31 -18.04 -23.30
CA ARG A 218 -0.35 -17.59 -21.90
C ARG A 218 0.95 -17.94 -21.18
N ASP A 219 1.44 -19.16 -21.33
CA ASP A 219 2.69 -19.63 -20.72
C ASP A 219 3.89 -18.82 -21.23
N ALA A 220 3.96 -18.56 -22.54
CA ALA A 220 5.00 -17.73 -23.12
C ALA A 220 4.94 -16.27 -22.62
N SER A 221 3.73 -15.70 -22.50
CA SER A 221 3.53 -14.32 -22.03
C SER A 221 3.90 -14.19 -20.56
N PHE A 222 3.50 -15.16 -19.73
CA PHE A 222 3.88 -15.21 -18.32
C PHE A 222 5.39 -15.40 -18.14
N ALA A 223 6.01 -16.28 -18.92
CA ALA A 223 7.46 -16.47 -18.90
C ALA A 223 8.24 -15.22 -19.35
N ALA A 224 7.70 -14.44 -20.30
CA ALA A 224 8.24 -13.15 -20.68
C ALA A 224 8.10 -12.11 -19.56
N TYR A 225 6.91 -12.02 -18.95
CA TYR A 225 6.64 -11.17 -17.80
C TYR A 225 7.61 -11.41 -16.64
N LEU A 226 7.93 -12.66 -16.31
CA LEU A 226 8.89 -12.99 -15.24
C LEU A 226 10.32 -12.49 -15.49
N LYS A 227 10.65 -12.13 -16.74
CA LYS A 227 11.96 -11.63 -17.17
C LYS A 227 11.93 -10.16 -17.59
N ASP A 228 10.74 -9.56 -17.65
CA ASP A 228 10.57 -8.17 -18.05
C ASP A 228 11.14 -7.25 -16.95
N GLU A 229 11.94 -6.27 -17.34
CA GLU A 229 12.50 -5.29 -16.39
C GLU A 229 11.53 -4.14 -16.12
N ARG A 230 10.51 -3.98 -16.95
CA ARG A 230 9.48 -2.96 -16.75
C ARG A 230 8.62 -3.28 -15.52
N ASP A 231 8.12 -2.24 -14.86
CA ASP A 231 7.22 -2.36 -13.69
C ASP A 231 7.81 -3.21 -12.55
N THR A 232 9.11 -3.05 -12.32
CA THR A 232 9.84 -3.83 -11.32
C THR A 232 10.59 -2.95 -10.34
N ALA A 233 10.85 -3.53 -9.16
CA ALA A 233 11.79 -2.99 -8.19
C ALA A 233 12.86 -4.00 -7.81
N THR A 234 14.01 -3.50 -7.37
CA THR A 234 14.95 -4.30 -6.58
C THR A 234 14.56 -4.19 -5.10
N PRO A 235 14.73 -5.26 -4.29
CA PRO A 235 14.42 -5.19 -2.86
C PRO A 235 15.17 -4.05 -2.16
N ARG A 236 16.42 -3.80 -2.56
CA ARG A 236 17.21 -2.67 -2.06
C ARG A 236 16.61 -1.34 -2.47
N GLY A 237 16.26 -1.16 -3.74
CA GLY A 237 15.63 0.07 -4.22
C GLY A 237 14.34 0.38 -3.46
N MET A 238 13.49 -0.64 -3.25
CA MET A 238 12.23 -0.48 -2.51
C MET A 238 12.46 -0.08 -1.04
N VAL A 239 13.37 -0.75 -0.31
CA VAL A 239 13.58 -0.40 1.11
C VAL A 239 14.17 1.02 1.26
N THR A 240 15.07 1.40 0.35
CA THR A 240 15.64 2.75 0.36
C THR A 240 14.59 3.81 0.01
N PHE A 241 13.67 3.51 -0.91
CA PHE A 241 12.51 4.36 -1.19
C PHE A 241 11.60 4.51 0.04
N LEU A 242 11.28 3.42 0.74
CA LEU A 242 10.50 3.44 1.98
C LEU A 242 11.20 4.24 3.09
N SER A 243 12.52 4.08 3.24
CA SER A 243 13.34 4.83 4.20
C SER A 243 13.32 6.34 3.92
N ALA A 244 13.37 6.73 2.64
CA ALA A 244 13.22 8.11 2.22
C ALA A 244 11.86 8.68 2.67
N LEU A 245 10.75 8.01 2.31
CA LEU A 245 9.39 8.40 2.70
C LEU A 245 9.26 8.54 4.23
N ALA A 246 9.76 7.58 5.00
CA ALA A 246 9.68 7.59 6.46
C ALA A 246 10.45 8.75 7.10
N ARG A 247 11.51 9.25 6.45
CA ARG A 247 12.29 10.41 6.91
C ARG A 247 11.66 11.75 6.50
N GLY A 248 10.49 11.74 5.86
CA GLY A 248 9.87 12.93 5.26
C GLY A 248 10.70 13.51 4.12
N LYS A 249 11.68 12.76 3.62
CA LYS A 249 12.51 13.15 2.49
C LYS A 249 12.00 12.36 1.30
N GLY A 250 11.38 13.00 0.33
CA GLY A 250 11.10 12.34 -0.94
C GLY A 250 12.36 11.88 -1.71
N THR A 251 13.54 11.77 -1.10
CA THR A 251 14.84 11.51 -1.73
C THR A 251 15.71 10.56 -0.91
N VAL A 252 16.49 9.72 -1.60
CA VAL A 252 17.63 8.98 -1.01
C VAL A 252 18.85 9.91 -0.97
N THR A 253 19.50 10.04 0.18
CA THR A 253 20.77 10.78 0.35
C THR A 253 21.95 9.98 -0.16
#